data_AF-A0A0S3U7A9-F1
#
_entry.id   AF-A0A0S3U7A9-F1
#
_cell.length_a   1.000
_cell.length_b   1.000
_cell.length_c   1.000
_cell.angle_alpha   90.00
_cell.angle_beta   90.00
_cell.angle_gamma   90.00
#
_symmetry.space_group_name_H-M   'P 1'
#
loop_
_entity.id
_entity.type
_entity.pdbx_description
1 polymer ?
#
loop_
_entity_poly.entity_id
_entity_poly.type
_entity_poly.pdbx_seq_one_letter_code
_entity_poly.pdbx_strand_id
1 'polypeptide(L)'
;MSCDTQQSEELTDCLNQIKAFSLQEFDRQIASHQLYYHTRDHIAHVQRRSQFIFETIRTDLTAAEIDQLDRLLDLCVVAHDMIQVFEAQPQPHTARQRSRGISEAATIDHLLDYIDSVCSGTFTESDRAIIRTAINATICGYDPEQQAIYQPALDDPNLSIVARILALADLGALGIDGIEMYNREGSLLFLEENLDVVPLLISGEIKQLEATNPALAENIRQRLLKRCRFQVSLAKSRLARFEHEIEGFPKNAIEKLHQKVFKYLNIETIRELEKTTPISDRSSLDLLLKFYNFEQYLSLSR
;
A
#
# COMPACT_ATOMS: atom_id res chain seq x y z
N MET A 1 -35.71 5.31 22.92
CA MET A 1 -34.33 5.42 23.44
C MET A 1 -33.65 4.06 23.67
N SER A 2 -34.30 2.90 23.52
CA SER A 2 -33.67 1.57 23.71
C SER A 2 -33.27 0.85 22.40
N CYS A 3 -33.79 1.27 21.25
CA CYS A 3 -33.60 0.59 19.96
C CYS A 3 -32.31 1.04 19.24
N ASP A 4 -32.02 2.34 19.24
CA ASP A 4 -30.85 2.91 18.55
C ASP A 4 -29.52 2.51 19.19
N THR A 5 -29.51 2.34 20.52
CA THR A 5 -28.32 1.89 21.26
C THR A 5 -27.99 0.42 20.96
N GLN A 6 -29.01 -0.43 20.87
CA GLN A 6 -28.83 -1.86 20.61
C GLN A 6 -28.34 -2.13 19.17
N GLN A 7 -28.86 -1.39 18.19
CA GLN A 7 -28.37 -1.48 16.80
C GLN A 7 -26.93 -0.97 16.64
N SER A 8 -26.53 0.03 17.44
CA SER A 8 -25.17 0.57 17.43
C SER A 8 -24.15 -0.41 18.05
N GLU A 9 -24.52 -1.11 19.12
CA GLU A 9 -23.70 -2.16 19.73
C GLU A 9 -23.54 -3.36 18.79
N GLU A 10 -24.62 -3.83 18.17
CA GLU A 10 -24.58 -4.94 17.20
C GLU A 10 -23.67 -4.63 16.00
N LEU A 11 -23.73 -3.42 15.46
CA LEU A 11 -22.83 -2.99 14.37
C LEU A 11 -21.36 -2.95 14.83
N THR A 12 -21.11 -2.44 16.03
CA THR A 12 -19.75 -2.34 16.58
C THR A 12 -19.12 -3.72 16.78
N ASP A 13 -19.87 -4.65 17.38
CA ASP A 13 -19.43 -6.03 17.58
C ASP A 13 -19.16 -6.73 16.24
N CYS A 14 -20.05 -6.52 15.27
CA CYS A 14 -19.86 -6.99 13.90
C CYS A 14 -18.57 -6.47 13.26
N LEU A 15 -18.35 -5.16 13.29
CA LEU A 15 -17.13 -4.54 12.75
C LEU A 15 -15.87 -5.09 13.43
N ASN A 16 -15.89 -5.27 14.75
CA ASN A 16 -14.76 -5.82 15.48
C ASN A 16 -14.49 -7.28 15.10
N GLN A 17 -15.53 -8.10 14.96
CA GLN A 17 -15.41 -9.50 14.54
C GLN A 17 -14.85 -9.62 13.11
N ILE A 18 -15.32 -8.78 12.18
CA ILE A 18 -14.84 -8.78 10.79
C ILE A 18 -13.38 -8.31 10.72
N LYS A 19 -13.02 -7.24 11.43
CA LYS A 19 -11.61 -6.78 11.49
C LYS A 19 -10.69 -7.84 12.08
N ALA A 20 -11.10 -8.52 13.15
CA ALA A 20 -10.33 -9.61 13.75
C ALA A 20 -10.12 -10.76 12.75
N PHE A 21 -11.16 -11.11 11.99
CA PHE A 21 -11.06 -12.08 10.91
C PHE A 21 -10.08 -11.64 9.82
N SER A 22 -10.20 -10.41 9.32
CA SER A 22 -9.29 -9.87 8.30
C SER A 22 -7.83 -9.91 8.76
N LEU A 23 -7.56 -9.49 9.99
CA LEU A 23 -6.21 -9.54 10.56
C LEU A 23 -5.69 -10.97 10.75
N GLN A 24 -6.55 -11.94 11.01
CA GLN A 24 -6.17 -13.34 11.10
C GLN A 24 -5.83 -13.92 9.74
N GLU A 25 -6.65 -13.62 8.72
CA GLU A 25 -6.37 -14.08 7.36
C GLU A 25 -5.10 -13.45 6.81
N PHE A 26 -4.90 -12.17 7.08
CA PHE A 26 -3.68 -11.47 6.69
C PHE A 26 -2.43 -12.08 7.35
N ASP A 27 -2.49 -12.47 8.63
CA ASP A 27 -1.39 -13.20 9.28
C ASP A 27 -1.07 -14.54 8.58
N ARG A 28 -2.10 -15.26 8.11
CA ARG A 28 -1.91 -16.49 7.33
C ARG A 28 -1.23 -16.19 5.99
N GLN A 29 -1.63 -15.11 5.31
CA GLN A 29 -0.99 -14.69 4.06
C GLN A 29 0.48 -14.31 4.29
N ILE A 30 0.79 -13.56 5.36
CA ILE A 30 2.16 -13.18 5.72
C ILE A 30 3.03 -14.43 5.89
N ALA A 31 2.55 -15.41 6.65
CA ALA A 31 3.29 -16.64 6.92
C ALA A 31 3.44 -17.53 5.68
N SER A 32 2.36 -17.73 4.91
CA SER A 32 2.36 -18.63 3.75
C SER A 32 3.11 -18.08 2.55
N HIS A 33 3.11 -16.76 2.35
CA HIS A 33 3.74 -16.09 1.22
C HIS A 33 5.04 -15.37 1.56
N GLN A 34 5.51 -15.42 2.81
CA GLN A 34 6.72 -14.71 3.26
C GLN A 34 6.66 -13.22 2.86
N LEU A 35 5.59 -12.54 3.29
CA LEU A 35 5.38 -11.13 2.97
C LEU A 35 6.31 -10.25 3.82
N TYR A 36 7.01 -9.32 3.18
CA TYR A 36 7.90 -8.37 3.85
C TYR A 36 7.32 -6.96 3.89
N TYR A 37 6.50 -6.60 2.91
CA TYR A 37 5.85 -5.30 2.82
C TYR A 37 4.40 -5.38 3.30
N HIS A 38 3.58 -6.21 2.66
CA HIS A 38 2.16 -6.35 2.99
C HIS A 38 2.02 -7.12 4.32
N THR A 39 2.21 -6.39 5.41
CA THR A 39 2.33 -6.87 6.80
C THR A 39 1.47 -6.02 7.73
N ARG A 40 1.33 -6.40 9.02
CA ARG A 40 0.57 -5.59 9.99
C ARG A 40 1.10 -4.15 10.12
N ASP A 41 2.40 -3.95 9.93
CA ASP A 41 3.01 -2.61 9.90
C ASP A 41 2.46 -1.77 8.73
N HIS A 42 2.30 -2.38 7.55
CA HIS A 42 1.68 -1.71 6.40
C HIS A 42 0.24 -1.30 6.70
N ILE A 43 -0.59 -2.22 7.22
CA ILE A 43 -1.96 -1.87 7.65
C ILE A 43 -1.95 -0.70 8.64
N ALA A 44 -1.08 -0.74 9.65
CA ALA A 44 -1.00 0.32 10.65
C ALA A 44 -0.57 1.67 10.05
N HIS A 45 0.34 1.66 9.07
CA HIS A 45 0.73 2.86 8.35
C HIS A 45 -0.41 3.41 7.49
N VAL A 46 -1.11 2.57 6.73
CA VAL A 46 -2.28 2.98 5.92
C VAL A 46 -3.39 3.50 6.82
N GLN A 47 -3.64 2.87 7.97
CA GLN A 47 -4.65 3.31 8.96
C GLN A 47 -4.33 4.68 9.55
N ARG A 48 -3.07 4.92 9.92
CA ARG A 48 -2.65 6.24 10.39
C ARG A 48 -2.80 7.30 9.29
N ARG A 49 -2.39 6.99 8.05
CA ARG A 49 -2.50 7.92 6.91
C ARG A 49 -3.96 8.22 6.59
N SER A 50 -4.82 7.21 6.54
CA SER A 50 -6.23 7.36 6.24
C SER A 50 -6.93 8.20 7.31
N GLN A 51 -6.62 7.98 8.59
CA GLN A 51 -7.15 8.81 9.66
C GLN A 51 -6.64 10.24 9.63
N PHE A 52 -5.36 10.44 9.28
CA PHE A 52 -4.84 11.80 9.15
C PHE A 52 -5.50 12.59 8.01
N ILE A 53 -5.77 11.92 6.88
CA ILE A 53 -6.56 12.49 5.79
C ILE A 53 -7.96 12.84 6.29
N PHE A 54 -8.66 11.87 6.89
CA PHE A 54 -10.04 12.03 7.35
C PHE A 54 -10.18 13.17 8.36
N GLU A 55 -9.41 13.16 9.45
CA GLU A 55 -9.49 14.19 10.48
C GLU A 55 -9.14 15.59 9.95
N THR A 56 -8.25 15.69 8.95
CA THR A 56 -7.91 16.97 8.32
C THR A 56 -9.08 17.60 7.56
N ILE A 57 -9.92 16.77 6.93
CA ILE A 57 -11.03 17.21 6.08
C ILE A 57 -12.39 17.10 6.77
N ARG A 58 -12.46 16.49 7.97
CA ARG A 58 -13.70 16.15 8.67
C ARG A 58 -14.69 17.31 8.77
N THR A 59 -14.19 18.54 8.98
CA THR A 59 -15.02 19.75 9.09
C THR A 59 -15.65 20.21 7.77
N ASP A 60 -15.13 19.73 6.63
CA ASP A 60 -15.60 20.10 5.29
C ASP A 60 -16.56 19.05 4.69
N LEU A 61 -16.81 17.95 5.42
CA LEU A 61 -17.69 16.87 5.01
C LEU A 61 -19.11 17.05 5.55
N THR A 62 -20.08 16.46 4.86
CA THR A 62 -21.46 16.34 5.34
C THR A 62 -21.56 15.32 6.47
N ALA A 63 -22.62 15.42 7.30
CA ALA A 63 -22.86 14.45 8.36
C ALA A 63 -22.98 13.00 7.85
N ALA A 64 -23.54 12.80 6.66
CA ALA A 64 -23.67 11.48 6.04
C ALA A 64 -22.32 10.91 5.60
N GLU A 65 -21.42 11.73 5.05
CA GLU A 65 -20.06 11.29 4.69
C GLU A 65 -19.24 10.96 5.93
N ILE A 66 -19.38 11.73 7.01
CA ILE A 66 -18.72 11.47 8.29
C ILE A 66 -19.19 10.13 8.86
N ASP A 67 -20.50 9.89 8.92
CA ASP A 67 -21.07 8.62 9.39
C ASP A 67 -20.57 7.43 8.56
N GLN A 68 -20.54 7.59 7.23
CA GLN A 68 -20.01 6.58 6.31
C GLN A 68 -18.52 6.29 6.57
N LEU A 69 -17.69 7.31 6.78
CA LEU A 69 -16.27 7.17 7.07
C LEU A 69 -16.00 6.52 8.44
N ASP A 70 -16.68 6.99 9.48
CA ASP A 70 -16.59 6.44 10.84
C ASP A 70 -16.96 4.94 10.84
N ARG A 71 -17.94 4.55 10.02
CA ARG A 71 -18.38 3.15 9.90
C ARG A 71 -17.44 2.26 9.08
N LEU A 72 -16.96 2.74 7.92
CA LEU A 72 -16.38 1.85 6.90
C LEU A 72 -14.89 2.02 6.66
N LEU A 73 -14.30 3.18 6.96
CA LEU A 73 -12.91 3.45 6.58
C LEU A 73 -11.95 2.47 7.24
N ASP A 74 -12.07 2.29 8.55
CA ASP A 74 -11.18 1.40 9.32
C ASP A 74 -11.29 -0.06 8.87
N LEU A 75 -12.51 -0.53 8.58
CA LEU A 75 -12.75 -1.87 8.03
C LEU A 75 -12.06 -2.03 6.67
N CYS A 76 -12.27 -1.10 5.74
CA CYS A 76 -11.67 -1.17 4.41
C CYS A 76 -10.14 -1.16 4.49
N VAL A 77 -9.57 -0.32 5.36
CA VAL A 77 -8.12 -0.27 5.60
C VAL A 77 -7.58 -1.59 6.13
N VAL A 78 -8.23 -2.18 7.13
CA VAL A 78 -7.76 -3.44 7.72
C VAL A 78 -7.84 -4.59 6.72
N ALA A 79 -8.78 -4.54 5.78
CA ALA A 79 -9.03 -5.64 4.85
C ALA A 79 -8.37 -5.47 3.47
N HIS A 80 -7.97 -4.29 3.02
CA HIS A 80 -7.66 -4.03 1.60
C HIS A 80 -6.64 -4.98 0.96
N ASP A 81 -5.64 -5.42 1.74
CA ASP A 81 -4.59 -6.33 1.29
C ASP A 81 -4.73 -7.75 1.87
N MET A 82 -5.88 -8.09 2.48
CA MET A 82 -6.11 -9.30 3.26
C MET A 82 -5.68 -10.59 2.55
N ILE A 83 -5.85 -10.68 1.22
CA ILE A 83 -5.44 -11.83 0.41
C ILE A 83 -4.41 -11.39 -0.63
N GLN A 84 -3.29 -12.11 -0.74
CA GLN A 84 -2.25 -11.87 -1.74
C GLN A 84 -2.12 -13.07 -2.69
N VAL A 85 -2.41 -12.86 -3.98
CA VAL A 85 -2.34 -13.91 -5.00
C VAL A 85 -1.13 -13.65 -5.91
N PHE A 86 -0.17 -14.58 -5.88
CA PHE A 86 1.03 -14.55 -6.73
C PHE A 86 0.91 -15.54 -7.89
N GLU A 87 1.48 -15.16 -9.04
CA GLU A 87 1.64 -16.06 -10.17
C GLU A 87 2.74 -17.10 -9.90
N ALA A 88 2.60 -18.27 -10.52
CA ALA A 88 3.62 -19.30 -10.45
C ALA A 88 4.91 -18.79 -11.12
N GLN A 89 6.04 -18.90 -10.42
CA GLN A 89 7.33 -18.47 -10.98
C GLN A 89 7.86 -19.50 -11.99
N PRO A 90 8.03 -19.14 -13.27
CA PRO A 90 8.47 -20.09 -14.29
C PRO A 90 9.98 -20.32 -14.28
N GLN A 91 10.76 -19.42 -13.66
CA GLN A 91 12.22 -19.44 -13.67
C GLN A 91 12.78 -19.10 -12.30
N PRO A 92 13.96 -19.66 -11.92
CA PRO A 92 14.67 -19.21 -10.74
C PRO A 92 15.21 -17.79 -10.95
N HIS A 93 15.47 -17.09 -9.84
CA HIS A 93 16.09 -15.76 -9.84
C HIS A 93 15.29 -14.66 -10.56
N THR A 94 13.97 -14.78 -10.54
CA THR A 94 13.05 -13.75 -11.04
C THR A 94 12.21 -13.18 -9.91
N ALA A 95 11.81 -11.92 -10.05
CA ALA A 95 10.83 -11.33 -9.14
C ALA A 95 9.48 -12.06 -9.24
N ARG A 96 8.75 -12.14 -8.11
CA ARG A 96 7.36 -12.58 -8.08
C ARG A 96 6.49 -11.63 -8.89
N GLN A 97 5.44 -12.17 -9.48
CA GLN A 97 4.47 -11.41 -10.26
C GLN A 97 3.08 -11.57 -9.64
N ARG A 98 2.27 -10.52 -9.79
CA ARG A 98 0.87 -10.49 -9.41
C ARG A 98 0.07 -10.07 -10.63
N SER A 99 -1.02 -10.77 -10.89
CA SER A 99 -2.00 -10.34 -11.88
C SER A 99 -2.83 -9.19 -11.31
N ARG A 100 -2.98 -8.13 -12.10
CA ARG A 100 -3.71 -6.91 -11.70
C ARG A 100 -5.15 -7.23 -11.26
N GLY A 101 -5.54 -6.79 -10.07
CA GLY A 101 -6.91 -6.89 -9.56
C GLY A 101 -7.30 -8.26 -8.99
N ILE A 102 -6.43 -9.27 -9.06
CA ILE A 102 -6.77 -10.62 -8.60
C ILE A 102 -6.74 -10.71 -7.07
N SER A 103 -5.76 -10.10 -6.41
CA SER A 103 -5.68 -10.05 -4.94
C SER A 103 -6.87 -9.27 -4.35
N GLU A 104 -7.20 -8.14 -4.96
CA GLU A 104 -8.28 -7.25 -4.54
C GLU A 104 -9.65 -7.92 -4.74
N ALA A 105 -9.88 -8.58 -5.88
CA ALA A 105 -11.09 -9.36 -6.11
C ALA A 105 -11.25 -10.50 -5.10
N ALA A 106 -10.19 -11.28 -4.87
CA ALA A 106 -10.21 -12.36 -3.89
C ALA A 106 -10.48 -11.85 -2.47
N THR A 107 -9.85 -10.72 -2.11
CA THR A 107 -10.07 -10.03 -0.83
C THR A 107 -11.53 -9.61 -0.67
N ILE A 108 -12.11 -8.99 -1.71
CA ILE A 108 -13.51 -8.55 -1.72
C ILE A 108 -14.45 -9.73 -1.52
N ASP A 109 -14.30 -10.78 -2.32
CA ASP A 109 -15.18 -11.94 -2.29
C ASP A 109 -15.12 -12.60 -0.91
N HIS A 110 -13.91 -12.85 -0.39
CA HIS A 110 -13.71 -13.51 0.90
C HIS A 110 -14.24 -12.67 2.08
N LEU A 111 -14.05 -11.36 2.04
CA LEU A 111 -14.53 -10.45 3.08
C LEU A 111 -16.06 -10.41 3.11
N LEU A 112 -16.70 -10.27 1.94
CA LEU A 112 -18.15 -10.15 1.85
C LEU A 112 -18.86 -11.45 2.19
N ASP A 113 -18.32 -12.60 1.76
CA ASP A 113 -18.82 -13.91 2.17
C ASP A 113 -18.77 -14.07 3.70
N TYR A 114 -17.67 -13.62 4.33
CA TYR A 114 -17.57 -13.65 5.79
C TYR A 114 -18.59 -12.71 6.45
N ILE A 115 -18.72 -11.47 5.97
CA ILE A 115 -19.72 -10.51 6.48
C ILE A 115 -21.13 -11.11 6.41
N ASP A 116 -21.48 -11.79 5.31
CA ASP A 116 -22.79 -12.42 5.15
C ASP A 116 -23.02 -13.57 6.13
N SER A 117 -21.96 -14.28 6.51
CA SER A 117 -22.02 -15.39 7.45
C SER A 117 -22.16 -14.98 8.92
N VAL A 118 -21.57 -13.84 9.33
CA VAL A 118 -21.53 -13.42 10.75
C VAL A 118 -22.38 -12.20 11.08
N CYS A 119 -22.72 -11.37 10.08
CA CYS A 119 -23.35 -10.06 10.24
C CYS A 119 -24.51 -9.85 9.26
N SER A 120 -25.28 -10.91 9.03
CA SER A 120 -26.41 -10.89 8.10
C SER A 120 -27.44 -9.82 8.50
N GLY A 121 -27.72 -8.89 7.58
CA GLY A 121 -28.65 -7.77 7.80
C GLY A 121 -28.05 -6.52 8.45
N THR A 122 -26.82 -6.58 8.96
CA THR A 122 -26.14 -5.42 9.58
C THR A 122 -25.58 -4.45 8.54
N PHE A 123 -25.04 -4.97 7.43
CA PHE A 123 -24.50 -4.16 6.34
C PHE A 123 -25.53 -3.99 5.22
N THR A 124 -25.75 -2.74 4.81
CA THR A 124 -26.62 -2.41 3.68
C THR A 124 -25.94 -2.72 2.34
N GLU A 125 -26.70 -2.81 1.26
CA GLU A 125 -26.12 -2.93 -0.09
C GLU A 125 -25.21 -1.74 -0.45
N SER A 126 -25.52 -0.55 0.08
CA SER A 126 -24.66 0.63 -0.06
C SER A 126 -23.30 0.39 0.58
N ASP A 127 -23.25 -0.18 1.79
CA ASP A 127 -22.00 -0.48 2.49
C ASP A 127 -21.14 -1.45 1.73
N ARG A 128 -21.78 -2.49 1.19
CA ARG A 128 -21.10 -3.51 0.40
C ARG A 128 -20.54 -2.91 -0.89
N ALA A 129 -21.30 -2.04 -1.55
CA ALA A 129 -20.81 -1.31 -2.72
C ALA A 129 -19.60 -0.42 -2.39
N ILE A 130 -19.61 0.25 -1.23
CA ILE A 130 -18.50 1.09 -0.77
C ILE A 130 -17.27 0.23 -0.47
N ILE A 131 -17.42 -0.89 0.26
CA ILE A 131 -16.33 -1.81 0.57
C ILE A 131 -15.68 -2.33 -0.73
N ARG A 132 -16.48 -2.80 -1.69
CA ARG A 132 -15.99 -3.23 -3.01
C ARG A 132 -15.22 -2.12 -3.71
N THR A 133 -15.80 -0.92 -3.76
CA THR A 133 -15.21 0.22 -4.45
C THR A 133 -13.92 0.66 -3.77
N ALA A 134 -13.86 0.66 -2.44
CA ALA A 134 -12.69 1.06 -1.67
C ALA A 134 -11.51 0.12 -1.89
N ILE A 135 -11.75 -1.19 -1.82
CA ILE A 135 -10.68 -2.17 -2.03
C ILE A 135 -10.25 -2.15 -3.50
N ASN A 136 -11.19 -2.12 -4.47
CA ASN A 136 -10.85 -2.00 -5.89
C ASN A 136 -10.08 -0.71 -6.23
N ALA A 137 -10.27 0.38 -5.46
CA ALA A 137 -9.55 1.62 -5.70
C ALA A 137 -8.03 1.51 -5.43
N THR A 138 -7.60 0.46 -4.72
CA THR A 138 -6.18 0.19 -4.47
C THR A 138 -5.47 -0.48 -5.66
N ILE A 139 -6.22 -0.98 -6.65
CA ILE A 139 -5.67 -1.63 -7.84
C ILE A 139 -4.79 -0.68 -8.62
N CYS A 140 -3.50 -1.01 -8.71
CA CYS A 140 -2.54 -0.25 -9.49
C CYS A 140 -2.67 -0.51 -11.00
N GLY A 141 -2.58 0.56 -11.79
CA GLY A 141 -2.23 0.55 -13.21
C GLY A 141 -0.75 0.91 -13.40
N TYR A 142 -0.18 0.64 -14.57
CA TYR A 142 1.17 1.06 -14.94
C TYR A 142 1.11 2.08 -16.07
N ASP A 143 1.75 3.22 -15.87
CA ASP A 143 1.93 4.26 -16.87
C ASP A 143 3.33 4.10 -17.50
N PRO A 144 3.42 3.68 -18.78
CA PRO A 144 4.69 3.51 -19.46
C PRO A 144 5.39 4.83 -19.80
N GLU A 145 4.66 5.96 -19.90
CA GLU A 145 5.29 7.26 -20.14
C GLU A 145 5.99 7.76 -18.88
N GLN A 146 5.34 7.60 -17.73
CA GLN A 146 5.89 8.00 -16.44
C GLN A 146 6.79 6.92 -15.82
N GLN A 147 6.79 5.70 -16.37
CA GLN A 147 7.51 4.53 -15.85
C GLN A 147 7.17 4.24 -14.38
N ALA A 148 5.91 4.41 -14.02
CA ALA A 148 5.42 4.39 -12.64
C ALA A 148 4.05 3.70 -12.54
N ILE A 149 3.70 3.25 -11.34
CA ILE A 149 2.33 2.83 -11.04
C ILE A 149 1.48 4.02 -10.58
N TYR A 150 0.17 3.92 -10.78
CA TYR A 150 -0.84 4.84 -10.28
C TYR A 150 -2.12 4.06 -9.96
N GLN A 151 -3.06 4.64 -9.22
CA GLN A 151 -4.36 4.03 -8.93
C GLN A 151 -5.45 4.67 -9.80
N PRO A 152 -5.90 4.02 -10.89
CA PRO A 152 -6.77 4.67 -11.88
C PRO A 152 -8.15 5.04 -11.35
N ALA A 153 -8.61 4.41 -10.27
CA ALA A 153 -9.87 4.76 -9.63
C ALA A 153 -9.89 6.21 -9.10
N LEU A 154 -8.72 6.78 -8.77
CA LEU A 154 -8.61 8.16 -8.31
C LEU A 154 -8.98 9.18 -9.39
N ASP A 155 -8.94 8.79 -10.67
CA ASP A 155 -9.34 9.61 -11.82
C ASP A 155 -10.88 9.75 -11.91
N ASP A 156 -11.67 8.92 -11.21
CA ASP A 156 -13.13 9.07 -11.14
C ASP A 156 -13.51 10.13 -10.10
N PRO A 157 -14.09 11.29 -10.49
CA PRO A 157 -14.50 12.32 -9.53
C PRO A 157 -15.63 11.86 -8.59
N ASN A 158 -16.39 10.82 -8.96
CA ASN A 158 -17.49 10.28 -8.16
C ASN A 158 -17.07 9.12 -7.24
N LEU A 159 -15.77 8.79 -7.21
CA LEU A 159 -15.26 7.78 -6.29
C LEU A 159 -15.65 8.13 -4.85
N SER A 160 -16.22 7.16 -4.13
CA SER A 160 -16.66 7.38 -2.75
C SER A 160 -15.51 7.92 -1.88
N ILE A 161 -15.84 8.77 -0.91
CA ILE A 161 -14.85 9.40 -0.03
C ILE A 161 -14.01 8.36 0.73
N VAL A 162 -14.61 7.25 1.16
CA VAL A 162 -13.92 6.10 1.79
C VAL A 162 -12.86 5.53 0.86
N ALA A 163 -13.23 5.25 -0.39
CA ALA A 163 -12.34 4.68 -1.38
C ALA A 163 -11.19 5.63 -1.76
N ARG A 164 -11.49 6.92 -1.93
CA ARG A 164 -10.48 7.94 -2.23
C ARG A 164 -9.46 8.07 -1.10
N ILE A 165 -9.91 8.11 0.16
CA ILE A 165 -9.02 8.19 1.32
C ILE A 165 -8.15 6.95 1.42
N LEU A 166 -8.72 5.75 1.26
CA LEU A 166 -7.96 4.50 1.31
C LEU A 166 -6.87 4.44 0.24
N ALA A 167 -7.22 4.68 -1.03
CA ALA A 167 -6.27 4.66 -2.14
C ALA A 167 -5.11 5.66 -1.93
N LEU A 168 -5.44 6.90 -1.55
CA LEU A 168 -4.42 7.91 -1.26
C LEU A 168 -3.53 7.57 -0.04
N ALA A 169 -4.08 6.90 0.97
CA ALA A 169 -3.33 6.45 2.14
C ALA A 169 -2.38 5.30 1.78
N ASP A 170 -2.83 4.37 0.93
CA ASP A 170 -2.06 3.20 0.48
C ASP A 170 -0.77 3.62 -0.26
N LEU A 171 -0.87 4.55 -1.23
CA LEU A 171 0.30 5.13 -1.91
C LEU A 171 0.86 6.40 -1.23
N GLY A 172 0.49 6.63 0.02
CA GLY A 172 0.72 7.90 0.73
C GLY A 172 2.10 8.07 1.37
N ALA A 173 2.96 7.05 1.35
CA ALA A 173 4.21 7.03 2.11
C ALA A 173 5.10 8.25 1.87
N LEU A 174 5.42 8.57 0.62
CA LEU A 174 6.28 9.73 0.33
C LEU A 174 5.60 11.05 0.71
N GLY A 175 4.35 11.25 0.29
CA GLY A 175 3.67 12.52 0.43
C GLY A 175 3.33 12.88 1.87
N ILE A 176 3.04 11.87 2.70
CA ILE A 176 2.58 12.03 4.08
C ILE A 176 3.71 11.85 5.09
N ASP A 177 4.60 10.87 4.87
CA ASP A 177 5.61 10.47 5.86
C ASP A 177 7.04 10.87 5.47
N GLY A 178 7.26 11.22 4.21
CA GLY A 178 8.56 11.66 3.70
C GLY A 178 9.48 10.53 3.26
N ILE A 179 10.72 10.91 2.91
CA ILE A 179 11.68 10.06 2.21
C ILE A 179 12.10 8.83 3.02
N GLU A 180 12.25 8.95 4.34
CA GLU A 180 12.72 7.83 5.17
C GLU A 180 11.74 6.66 5.13
N MET A 181 10.46 6.92 5.39
CA MET A 181 9.42 5.89 5.32
C MET A 181 9.27 5.36 3.90
N TYR A 182 9.30 6.24 2.89
CA TYR A 182 9.24 5.85 1.49
C TYR A 182 10.36 4.89 1.08
N ASN A 183 11.59 5.15 1.53
CA ASN A 183 12.72 4.27 1.26
C ASN A 183 12.61 2.95 2.04
N ARG A 184 12.14 2.98 3.29
CA ARG A 184 11.86 1.77 4.07
C ARG A 184 10.87 0.86 3.35
N GLU A 185 9.74 1.39 2.91
CA GLU A 185 8.74 0.64 2.15
C GLU A 185 9.30 0.14 0.81
N GLY A 186 10.13 0.94 0.14
CA GLY A 186 10.87 0.52 -1.05
C GLY A 186 11.77 -0.70 -0.81
N SER A 187 12.47 -0.77 0.31
CA SER A 187 13.27 -1.94 0.71
C SER A 187 12.42 -3.17 0.99
N LEU A 188 11.32 -3.01 1.72
CA LEU A 188 10.42 -4.12 2.06
C LEU A 188 9.74 -4.70 0.81
N LEU A 189 9.29 -3.84 -0.11
CA LEU A 189 8.74 -4.26 -1.40
C LEU A 189 9.78 -5.01 -2.23
N PHE A 190 11.05 -4.57 -2.23
CA PHE A 190 12.10 -5.32 -2.90
C PHE A 190 12.24 -6.73 -2.30
N LEU A 191 12.38 -6.86 -0.97
CA LEU A 191 12.51 -8.18 -0.34
C LEU A 191 11.32 -9.09 -0.67
N GLU A 192 10.11 -8.53 -0.65
CA GLU A 192 8.91 -9.28 -0.96
C GLU A 192 8.87 -9.74 -2.42
N GLU A 193 9.14 -8.85 -3.36
CA GLU A 193 9.13 -9.19 -4.79
C GLU A 193 10.28 -10.15 -5.14
N ASN A 194 11.37 -10.18 -4.37
CA ASN A 194 12.63 -10.81 -4.72
C ASN A 194 13.07 -11.87 -3.69
N LEU A 195 12.16 -12.79 -3.33
CA LEU A 195 12.40 -13.81 -2.29
C LEU A 195 13.63 -14.70 -2.52
N ASP A 196 14.03 -14.93 -3.77
CA ASP A 196 15.25 -15.68 -4.09
C ASP A 196 16.54 -15.01 -3.60
N VAL A 197 16.51 -13.69 -3.36
CA VAL A 197 17.64 -12.90 -2.85
C VAL A 197 17.76 -13.00 -1.33
N VAL A 198 16.66 -13.27 -0.62
CA VAL A 198 16.60 -13.33 0.85
C VAL A 198 17.61 -14.34 1.44
N PRO A 199 17.70 -15.60 0.97
CA PRO A 199 18.69 -16.55 1.48
C PRO A 199 20.14 -16.08 1.30
N LEU A 200 20.44 -15.38 0.20
CA LEU A 200 21.78 -14.84 -0.09
C LEU A 200 22.14 -13.69 0.86
N LEU A 201 21.15 -12.87 1.23
CA LEU A 201 21.31 -11.82 2.23
C LEU A 201 21.54 -12.42 3.63
N ILE A 202 20.74 -13.40 4.03
CA ILE A 202 20.82 -14.04 5.36
C ILE A 202 22.15 -14.79 5.54
N SER A 203 22.59 -15.54 4.53
CA SER A 203 23.85 -16.29 4.57
C SER A 203 25.09 -15.41 4.43
N GLY A 204 24.93 -14.18 3.90
CA GLY A 204 26.02 -13.29 3.56
C GLY A 204 26.73 -13.63 2.24
N GLU A 205 26.31 -14.69 1.54
CA GLU A 205 26.86 -15.10 0.24
C GLU A 205 26.74 -14.00 -0.82
N ILE A 206 25.75 -13.12 -0.69
CA ILE A 206 25.54 -12.00 -1.60
C ILE A 206 26.79 -11.12 -1.79
N LYS A 207 27.63 -10.99 -0.74
CA LYS A 207 28.86 -10.18 -0.76
C LYS A 207 30.00 -10.82 -1.57
N GLN A 208 29.87 -12.10 -1.92
CA GLN A 208 30.89 -12.85 -2.65
C GLN A 208 30.46 -13.17 -4.09
N LEU A 209 29.22 -12.85 -4.47
CA LEU A 209 28.66 -13.23 -5.77
C LEU A 209 29.45 -12.69 -6.96
N GLU A 210 30.03 -11.50 -6.86
CA GLU A 210 30.86 -10.96 -7.95
C GLU A 210 32.05 -11.87 -8.30
N ALA A 211 32.56 -12.65 -7.33
CA ALA A 211 33.62 -13.62 -7.55
C ALA A 211 33.10 -15.04 -7.82
N THR A 212 32.04 -15.47 -7.13
CA THR A 212 31.57 -16.86 -7.17
C THR A 212 30.52 -17.12 -8.25
N ASN A 213 29.68 -16.12 -8.56
CA ASN A 213 28.64 -16.20 -9.58
C ASN A 213 28.34 -14.80 -10.18
N PRO A 214 29.21 -14.29 -11.08
CA PRO A 214 29.10 -12.93 -11.62
C PRO A 214 27.78 -12.66 -12.36
N ALA A 215 27.19 -13.68 -12.99
CA ALA A 215 25.93 -13.55 -13.70
C ALA A 215 24.76 -13.29 -12.73
N LEU A 216 24.73 -13.99 -11.59
CA LEU A 216 23.73 -13.75 -10.54
C LEU A 216 23.96 -12.40 -9.86
N ALA A 217 25.22 -12.03 -9.61
CA ALA A 217 25.57 -10.71 -9.07
C ALA A 217 25.00 -9.58 -9.96
N GLU A 218 25.22 -9.67 -11.27
CA GLU A 218 24.71 -8.69 -12.23
C GLU A 218 23.17 -8.70 -12.32
N ASN A 219 22.54 -9.87 -12.30
CA ASN A 219 21.07 -9.97 -12.26
C ASN A 219 20.47 -9.24 -11.05
N ILE A 220 21.00 -9.49 -9.85
CA ILE A 220 20.54 -8.85 -8.61
C ILE A 220 20.81 -7.34 -8.66
N ARG A 221 22.00 -6.93 -9.13
CA ARG A 221 22.35 -5.52 -9.30
C ARG A 221 21.35 -4.80 -10.20
N GLN A 222 20.97 -5.40 -11.33
CA GLN A 222 19.99 -4.84 -12.26
C GLN A 222 18.60 -4.72 -11.65
N ARG A 223 18.16 -5.72 -10.87
CA ARG A 223 16.86 -5.68 -10.17
C ARG A 223 16.82 -4.55 -9.13
N LEU A 224 17.87 -4.41 -8.32
CA LEU A 224 18.00 -3.32 -7.35
C LEU A 224 18.03 -1.95 -8.04
N LEU A 225 18.83 -1.80 -9.10
CA LEU A 225 18.91 -0.56 -9.87
C LEU A 225 17.57 -0.19 -10.52
N LYS A 226 16.85 -1.18 -11.08
CA LYS A 226 15.51 -0.99 -11.62
C LYS A 226 14.56 -0.47 -10.54
N ARG A 227 14.62 -1.02 -9.33
CA ARG A 227 13.80 -0.58 -8.20
C ARG A 227 14.14 0.85 -7.77
N CYS A 228 15.42 1.22 -7.69
CA CYS A 228 15.84 2.60 -7.42
C CYS A 228 15.25 3.59 -8.42
N ARG A 229 15.34 3.27 -9.73
CA ARG A 229 14.76 4.11 -10.79
C ARG A 229 13.26 4.22 -10.67
N PHE A 230 12.59 3.08 -10.44
CA PHE A 230 11.15 3.04 -10.24
C PHE A 230 10.70 3.89 -9.06
N GLN A 231 11.41 3.88 -7.92
CA GLN A 231 11.09 4.75 -6.77
C GLN A 231 11.14 6.24 -7.13
N VAL A 232 12.12 6.68 -7.92
CA VAL A 232 12.20 8.06 -8.39
C VAL A 232 11.07 8.38 -9.38
N SER A 233 10.81 7.49 -10.33
CA SER A 233 9.71 7.66 -11.30
C SER A 233 8.34 7.71 -10.63
N LEU A 234 8.08 6.82 -9.67
CA LEU A 234 6.86 6.80 -8.88
C LEU A 234 6.67 8.11 -8.12
N ALA A 235 7.70 8.59 -7.43
CA ALA A 235 7.64 9.86 -6.70
C ALA A 235 7.26 11.04 -7.61
N LYS A 236 7.87 11.14 -8.79
CA LYS A 236 7.54 12.16 -9.80
C LYS A 236 6.12 12.02 -10.34
N SER A 237 5.71 10.80 -10.63
CA SER A 237 4.38 10.46 -11.12
C SER A 237 3.30 10.89 -10.12
N ARG A 238 3.50 10.54 -8.83
CA ARG A 238 2.60 10.94 -7.74
C ARG A 238 2.47 12.46 -7.66
N LEU A 239 3.58 13.20 -7.71
CA LEU A 239 3.53 14.67 -7.70
C LEU A 239 2.76 15.24 -8.92
N ALA A 240 2.97 14.66 -10.11
CA ALA A 240 2.32 15.14 -11.34
C ALA A 240 0.80 14.86 -11.37
N ARG A 241 0.35 13.81 -10.69
CA ARG A 241 -1.06 13.38 -10.66
C ARG A 241 -1.84 13.95 -9.49
N PHE A 242 -1.14 14.41 -8.45
CA PHE A 242 -1.73 14.71 -7.15
C PHE A 242 -2.95 15.63 -7.20
N GLU A 243 -2.89 16.72 -7.96
CA GLU A 243 -4.02 17.68 -8.08
C GLU A 243 -5.30 17.01 -8.58
N HIS A 244 -5.17 16.08 -9.53
CA HIS A 244 -6.32 15.36 -10.08
C HIS A 244 -6.83 14.31 -9.09
N GLU A 245 -5.93 13.60 -8.42
CA GLU A 245 -6.29 12.54 -7.47
C GLU A 245 -7.09 13.05 -6.25
N ILE A 246 -6.93 14.34 -5.90
CA ILE A 246 -7.65 14.99 -4.81
C ILE A 246 -8.85 15.85 -5.27
N GLU A 247 -9.12 15.93 -6.58
CA GLU A 247 -10.18 16.79 -7.12
C GLU A 247 -11.58 16.43 -6.59
N GLY A 248 -11.80 15.15 -6.26
CA GLY A 248 -13.06 14.68 -5.70
C GLY A 248 -13.31 15.02 -4.21
N PHE A 249 -12.39 15.73 -3.54
CA PHE A 249 -12.65 16.26 -2.19
C PHE A 249 -13.38 17.61 -2.24
N PRO A 250 -14.04 18.02 -1.14
CA PRO A 250 -14.57 19.38 -1.02
C PRO A 250 -13.49 20.43 -1.31
N LYS A 251 -13.83 21.50 -2.03
CA LYS A 251 -12.85 22.55 -2.42
C LYS A 251 -12.08 23.14 -1.24
N ASN A 252 -12.73 23.31 -0.10
CA ASN A 252 -12.12 23.84 1.13
C ASN A 252 -11.14 22.85 1.79
N ALA A 253 -11.25 21.55 1.46
CA ALA A 253 -10.38 20.50 1.97
C ALA A 253 -9.07 20.38 1.15
N ILE A 254 -9.10 20.68 -0.15
CA ILE A 254 -7.96 20.54 -1.07
C ILE A 254 -6.71 21.27 -0.54
N GLU A 255 -6.85 22.54 -0.13
CA GLU A 255 -5.72 23.30 0.42
C GLU A 255 -5.17 22.67 1.72
N LYS A 256 -6.05 22.16 2.58
CA LYS A 256 -5.66 21.50 3.84
C LYS A 256 -4.91 20.20 3.55
N LEU A 257 -5.35 19.42 2.56
CA LEU A 257 -4.67 18.20 2.13
C LEU A 257 -3.25 18.50 1.64
N HIS A 258 -3.08 19.52 0.80
CA HIS A 258 -1.77 19.99 0.35
C HIS A 258 -0.85 20.39 1.50
N GLN A 259 -1.32 21.30 2.36
CA GLN A 259 -0.46 21.95 3.35
C GLN A 259 -0.18 21.09 4.58
N LYS A 260 -1.12 20.22 4.97
CA LYS A 260 -1.04 19.46 6.23
C LYS A 260 -0.71 18.00 5.99
N VAL A 261 -1.40 17.36 5.04
CA VAL A 261 -1.35 15.91 4.86
C VAL A 261 -0.22 15.53 3.91
N PHE A 262 -0.28 15.99 2.66
CA PHE A 262 0.68 15.67 1.60
C PHE A 262 1.84 16.66 1.52
N LYS A 263 2.23 17.23 2.66
CA LYS A 263 3.22 18.31 2.74
C LYS A 263 4.59 17.95 2.17
N TYR A 264 4.93 16.66 2.08
CA TYR A 264 6.18 16.17 1.50
C TYR A 264 6.07 15.84 0.00
N LEU A 265 4.86 15.86 -0.57
CA LEU A 265 4.67 15.67 -2.01
C LEU A 265 4.93 17.00 -2.73
N ASN A 266 6.21 17.40 -2.79
CA ASN A 266 6.65 18.66 -3.37
C ASN A 266 7.98 18.48 -4.14
N ILE A 267 8.34 19.48 -4.94
CA ILE A 267 9.49 19.40 -5.84
C ILE A 267 10.83 19.30 -5.09
N GLU A 268 10.95 19.91 -3.91
CA GLU A 268 12.14 19.84 -3.07
C GLU A 268 12.41 18.41 -2.60
N THR A 269 11.35 17.71 -2.17
CA THR A 269 11.42 16.31 -1.72
C THR A 269 11.77 15.39 -2.89
N ILE A 270 11.19 15.62 -4.08
CA ILE A 270 11.55 14.86 -5.28
C ILE A 270 13.03 15.05 -5.63
N ARG A 271 13.54 16.29 -5.59
CA ARG A 271 14.96 16.58 -5.88
C ARG A 271 15.90 15.90 -4.88
N GLU A 272 15.55 15.90 -3.60
CA GLU A 272 16.36 15.22 -2.58
C GLU A 272 16.34 13.70 -2.77
N LEU A 273 15.18 13.11 -3.12
CA LEU A 273 15.08 11.70 -3.46
C LEU A 273 15.94 11.34 -4.67
N GLU A 274 15.90 12.14 -5.75
CA GLU A 274 16.73 11.94 -6.93
C GLU A 274 18.23 11.98 -6.62
N LYS A 275 18.64 12.89 -5.74
CA LYS A 275 20.03 13.08 -5.34
C LYS A 275 20.55 11.92 -4.48
N THR A 276 19.69 11.36 -3.62
CA THR A 276 20.08 10.34 -2.64
C THR A 276 19.88 8.90 -3.15
N THR A 277 19.07 8.71 -4.19
CA THR A 277 18.79 7.38 -4.76
C THR A 277 19.80 7.01 -5.84
N PRO A 278 20.49 5.85 -5.76
CA PRO A 278 21.56 5.46 -6.69
C PRO A 278 21.02 4.96 -8.06
N ILE A 279 20.57 5.88 -8.92
CA ILE A 279 19.92 5.57 -10.22
C ILE A 279 20.87 5.40 -11.43
N SER A 280 22.17 5.58 -11.25
CA SER A 280 23.17 5.49 -12.33
C SER A 280 23.38 4.04 -12.82
N ASP A 281 23.58 3.82 -14.12
CA ASP A 281 23.96 2.50 -14.66
C ASP A 281 25.26 1.97 -14.03
N ARG A 282 26.11 2.89 -13.54
CA ARG A 282 27.39 2.59 -12.89
C ARG A 282 27.28 2.26 -11.41
N SER A 283 26.08 2.28 -10.82
CA SER A 283 25.89 1.88 -9.42
C SER A 283 26.33 0.43 -9.22
N SER A 284 27.27 0.19 -8.31
CA SER A 284 27.74 -1.15 -7.96
C SER A 284 26.71 -1.91 -7.12
N LEU A 285 26.82 -3.23 -7.08
CA LEU A 285 25.97 -4.07 -6.23
C LEU A 285 26.11 -3.66 -4.75
N ASP A 286 27.35 -3.45 -4.27
CA ASP A 286 27.62 -3.01 -2.89
C ASP A 286 26.96 -1.66 -2.54
N LEU A 287 27.00 -0.67 -3.45
CA LEU A 287 26.34 0.61 -3.23
C LEU A 287 24.81 0.45 -3.12
N LEU A 288 24.22 -0.38 -3.97
CA LEU A 288 22.78 -0.64 -3.97
C LEU A 288 22.35 -1.37 -2.70
N LEU A 289 23.10 -2.40 -2.27
CA LEU A 289 22.85 -3.11 -1.02
C LEU A 289 22.91 -2.18 0.19
N LYS A 290 23.90 -1.28 0.24
CA LYS A 290 24.02 -0.26 1.29
C LYS A 290 22.84 0.73 1.30
N PHE A 291 22.37 1.16 0.13
CA PHE A 291 21.20 2.05 0.03
C PHE A 291 19.95 1.40 0.61
N TYR A 292 19.68 0.14 0.26
CA TYR A 292 18.49 -0.57 0.73
C TYR A 292 18.59 -1.02 2.20
N ASN A 293 19.81 -1.24 2.71
CA ASN A 293 20.10 -1.59 4.10
C ASN A 293 19.22 -2.74 4.61
N PHE A 294 19.19 -3.86 3.88
CA PHE A 294 18.26 -4.96 4.14
C PHE A 294 18.47 -5.64 5.50
N GLU A 295 19.67 -5.58 6.06
CA GLU A 295 20.04 -6.21 7.33
C GLU A 295 19.11 -5.80 8.48
N GLN A 296 18.56 -4.57 8.45
CA GLN A 296 17.66 -4.08 9.48
C GLN A 296 16.26 -4.73 9.44
N TYR A 297 15.87 -5.33 8.31
CA TYR A 297 14.53 -5.93 8.12
C TYR A 297 14.55 -7.46 8.24
N LEU A 298 15.70 -8.07 7.98
CA LEU A 298 15.86 -9.53 8.02
C LEU A 298 16.05 -10.09 9.44
N SER A 299 16.40 -9.24 10.40
CA SER A 299 16.55 -9.61 11.82
C SER A 299 15.22 -9.76 12.56
N LEU A 300 14.13 -9.23 12.00
CA LEU A 300 12.78 -9.24 12.57
C LEU A 300 11.95 -10.47 12.15
N SER A 301 12.46 -11.28 11.21
CA SER A 301 11.78 -12.47 10.68
C SER A 301 12.26 -13.79 11.32
N ARG A 302 12.87 -13.74 12.52
CA ARG A 302 13.28 -14.90 13.31
C ARG A 302 12.43 -15.08 14.54
#